data_AF-A0A8I1MLI5-F1
#
_entry.id   AF-A0A8I1MLI5-F1
#
_cell.length_a   1.000
_cell.length_b   1.000
_cell.length_c   1.000
_cell.angle_alpha   90.00
_cell.angle_beta   90.00
_cell.angle_gamma   90.00
#
_symmetry.space_group_name_H-M   'P 1'
#
loop_
_entity.id
_entity.type
_entity.pdbx_description
1 polymer ?
#
loop_
_entity_poly.entity_id
_entity_poly.type
_entity_poly.pdbx_seq_one_letter_code
_entity_poly.pdbx_strand_id
1 'polypeptide(L)'
;METQFCPPTKKHTSAIAVLRLVVGATLASGLSVQAATVTSAATGNWAANSTWSTGYAPGTNPSGGTSDTVYVRGNYTVTIDSNVTPTAPGGVAIVRIGEDAVNGAGILQITSGGSLVTTDNMEVMRRGASLSGASGTLTMSGGSLSVGGAMYVGYGLNTQSGNGTGVVNVGGASSLNIAGATVLGSSTAALGSGTLSVTGHSATITGSSSLTVNSFGSINLAFDSAGISTLNFGAVSLASGSTLTINGSLYSGAGGSVVLINGSSLTGTFTNINISGFGGAYGTPSLTYDTANGNVVLNLATVPEPSVIALAVAGGAVLLGALRSRSRRRE
;
A
#
# COMPACT_ATOMS: atom_id res chain seq x y z
N MET A 1 -51.48 -96.51 -23.74
CA MET A 1 -52.42 -96.13 -22.68
C MET A 1 -52.05 -94.71 -22.27
N GLU A 2 -53.04 -93.82 -22.38
CA GLU A 2 -53.23 -92.51 -21.73
C GLU A 2 -52.25 -92.16 -20.58
N THR A 3 -51.83 -90.91 -20.35
CA THR A 3 -52.55 -89.63 -20.42
C THR A 3 -51.59 -88.45 -20.63
N GLN A 4 -52.10 -87.41 -21.32
CA GLN A 4 -51.59 -86.04 -21.29
C GLN A 4 -51.63 -85.46 -19.87
N PHE A 5 -50.57 -84.76 -19.47
CA PHE A 5 -50.65 -83.69 -18.48
C PHE A 5 -49.81 -82.51 -18.95
N CYS A 6 -50.48 -81.39 -19.23
CA CYS A 6 -49.86 -80.11 -19.52
C CYS A 6 -49.95 -79.23 -18.27
N PRO A 7 -48.84 -78.69 -17.75
CA PRO A 7 -48.88 -77.51 -16.89
C PRO A 7 -48.35 -76.27 -17.64
N PRO A 8 -48.80 -75.06 -17.27
CA PRO A 8 -48.51 -73.84 -18.01
C PRO A 8 -47.08 -73.35 -17.80
N THR A 9 -46.48 -72.91 -18.91
CA THR A 9 -45.22 -72.19 -18.99
C THR A 9 -45.30 -70.84 -18.27
N LYS A 10 -44.73 -70.74 -17.07
CA LYS A 10 -44.22 -69.47 -16.54
C LYS A 10 -42.71 -69.42 -16.75
N LYS A 11 -42.29 -68.75 -17.82
CA LYS A 11 -40.92 -68.26 -17.98
C LYS A 11 -40.65 -67.22 -16.90
N HIS A 12 -40.01 -67.61 -15.81
CA HIS A 12 -39.24 -66.68 -15.00
C HIS A 12 -37.91 -66.46 -15.72
N THR A 13 -37.90 -65.49 -16.63
CA THR A 13 -36.64 -64.93 -17.12
C THR A 13 -36.04 -64.16 -15.96
N SER A 14 -35.14 -64.80 -15.20
CA SER A 14 -34.27 -64.10 -14.27
C SER A 14 -33.39 -63.15 -15.08
N ALA A 15 -33.84 -61.91 -15.22
CA ALA A 15 -32.97 -60.83 -15.63
C ALA A 15 -31.97 -60.62 -14.49
N ILE A 16 -30.78 -61.18 -14.65
CA ILE A 16 -29.60 -60.73 -13.91
C ILE A 16 -29.40 -59.27 -14.32
N ALA A 17 -29.91 -58.35 -13.51
CA ALA A 17 -29.56 -56.96 -13.60
C ALA A 17 -28.09 -56.86 -13.19
N VAL A 18 -27.20 -56.91 -14.19
CA VAL A 18 -25.83 -56.45 -14.02
C VAL A 18 -25.95 -54.95 -13.77
N LEU A 19 -26.02 -54.56 -12.50
CA LEU A 19 -25.87 -53.19 -12.06
C LEU A 19 -24.41 -52.80 -12.32
N ARG A 20 -24.11 -52.42 -13.56
CA ARG A 20 -22.91 -51.64 -13.85
C ARG A 20 -23.16 -50.27 -13.25
N LEU A 21 -22.71 -50.09 -12.02
CA LEU A 21 -22.43 -48.78 -11.46
C LEU A 21 -21.30 -48.19 -12.32
N VAL A 22 -21.67 -47.50 -13.39
CA VAL A 22 -20.78 -46.50 -13.98
C VAL A 22 -20.74 -45.39 -12.94
N VAL A 23 -19.76 -45.44 -12.04
CA VAL A 23 -19.33 -44.24 -11.33
C VAL A 23 -18.74 -43.34 -12.41
N GLY A 24 -19.62 -42.63 -13.11
CA GLY A 24 -19.27 -41.38 -13.75
C GLY A 24 -18.90 -40.46 -12.61
N ALA A 25 -17.65 -40.53 -12.17
CA ALA A 25 -17.03 -39.41 -11.51
C ALA A 25 -16.98 -38.31 -12.58
N THR A 26 -18.09 -37.59 -12.74
CA THR A 26 -18.00 -36.17 -13.03
C THR A 26 -17.23 -35.59 -11.86
N LEU A 27 -15.91 -35.63 -11.97
CA LEU A 27 -15.08 -34.51 -11.60
C LEU A 27 -15.66 -33.33 -12.39
N ALA A 28 -16.75 -32.75 -11.89
CA ALA A 28 -16.98 -31.35 -12.10
C ALA A 28 -15.82 -30.69 -11.35
N SER A 29 -14.70 -30.59 -12.06
CA SER A 29 -13.71 -29.58 -11.79
C SER A 29 -14.51 -28.28 -11.74
N GLY A 30 -14.84 -27.85 -10.53
CA GLY A 30 -15.24 -26.49 -10.21
C GLY A 30 -14.06 -25.58 -10.50
N LEU A 31 -13.62 -25.54 -11.74
CA LEU A 31 -12.85 -24.46 -12.33
C LEU A 31 -13.89 -23.52 -12.93
N SER A 32 -14.68 -22.86 -12.09
CA SER A 32 -15.12 -21.52 -12.43
C SER A 32 -13.91 -20.61 -12.23
N VAL A 33 -12.92 -20.74 -13.10
CA VAL A 33 -12.00 -19.63 -13.36
C VAL A 33 -12.87 -18.61 -14.06
N GLN A 34 -13.50 -17.75 -13.29
CA GLN A 34 -14.19 -16.60 -13.84
C GLN A 34 -13.11 -15.76 -14.52
N ALA A 35 -13.03 -15.85 -15.85
CA ALA A 35 -11.97 -15.21 -16.61
C ALA A 35 -12.11 -13.70 -16.41
N ALA A 36 -11.17 -13.12 -15.67
CA ALA A 36 -11.15 -11.67 -15.48
C ALA A 36 -10.90 -10.99 -16.83
N THR A 37 -11.61 -9.90 -17.12
CA THR A 37 -11.35 -9.15 -18.36
C THR A 37 -10.08 -8.34 -18.19
N VAL A 38 -9.10 -8.59 -19.04
CA VAL A 38 -7.83 -7.86 -19.01
C VAL A 38 -8.00 -6.54 -19.75
N THR A 39 -7.93 -5.44 -19.02
CA THR A 39 -8.13 -4.09 -19.56
C THR A 39 -6.83 -3.30 -19.44
N SER A 40 -6.28 -2.85 -20.57
CA SER A 40 -5.07 -2.01 -20.58
C SER A 40 -5.43 -0.55 -20.83
N ALA A 41 -4.80 0.35 -20.08
CA ALA A 41 -4.98 1.78 -20.26
C ALA A 41 -4.12 2.34 -21.40
N ALA A 42 -4.58 3.43 -21.99
CA ALA A 42 -3.81 4.54 -22.54
C ALA A 42 -3.85 5.70 -21.52
N THR A 43 -3.15 6.80 -21.79
CA THR A 43 -3.25 8.01 -20.94
C THR A 43 -4.65 8.61 -21.01
N GLY A 44 -5.26 8.94 -19.87
CA GLY A 44 -6.55 9.59 -19.84
C GLY A 44 -7.31 9.46 -18.53
N ASN A 45 -8.58 9.86 -18.56
CA ASN A 45 -9.49 9.72 -17.42
C ASN A 45 -10.00 8.28 -17.31
N TRP A 46 -10.06 7.71 -16.11
CA TRP A 46 -10.53 6.35 -15.88
C TRP A 46 -11.96 6.11 -16.39
N ALA A 47 -12.86 7.07 -16.25
CA ALA A 47 -14.25 6.92 -16.69
C ALA A 47 -14.41 7.04 -18.22
N ALA A 48 -13.40 7.52 -18.95
CA ALA A 48 -13.48 7.67 -20.39
C ALA A 48 -13.20 6.34 -21.10
N ASN A 49 -14.18 5.82 -21.82
CA ASN A 49 -14.07 4.58 -22.60
C ASN A 49 -12.87 4.57 -23.58
N SER A 50 -12.51 5.72 -24.13
CA SER A 50 -11.35 5.89 -25.01
C SER A 50 -10.00 5.67 -24.33
N THR A 51 -9.94 5.73 -23.01
CA THR A 51 -8.74 5.44 -22.21
C THR A 51 -8.40 3.96 -22.26
N TRP A 52 -9.33 3.07 -22.62
CA TRP A 52 -9.17 1.63 -22.40
C TRP A 52 -9.14 0.84 -23.69
N SER A 53 -8.25 -0.14 -23.77
CA SER A 53 -8.07 -1.01 -24.93
C SER A 53 -9.32 -1.83 -25.29
N THR A 54 -10.21 -2.03 -24.31
CA THR A 54 -11.47 -2.76 -24.47
C THR A 54 -12.61 -1.87 -24.99
N GLY A 55 -12.40 -0.55 -25.05
CA GLY A 55 -13.42 0.42 -25.44
C GLY A 55 -14.49 0.69 -24.38
N TYR A 56 -14.27 0.25 -23.13
CA TYR A 56 -15.13 0.55 -21.99
C TYR A 56 -14.31 0.79 -20.71
N ALA A 57 -14.83 1.59 -19.78
CA ALA A 57 -14.19 1.83 -18.49
C ALA A 57 -14.24 0.60 -17.55
N PRO A 58 -13.14 0.20 -16.90
CA PRO A 58 -13.15 -0.89 -15.95
C PRO A 58 -14.20 -0.69 -14.85
N GLY A 59 -14.92 -1.77 -14.51
CA GLY A 59 -16.05 -1.77 -13.60
C GLY A 59 -17.40 -1.44 -14.25
N THR A 60 -17.42 -1.10 -15.54
CA THR A 60 -18.65 -0.83 -16.30
C THR A 60 -18.94 -1.89 -17.37
N ASN A 61 -18.26 -3.05 -17.33
CA ASN A 61 -18.43 -4.09 -18.35
C ASN A 61 -19.91 -4.56 -18.44
N PRO A 62 -20.60 -4.33 -19.57
CA PRO A 62 -22.00 -4.70 -19.72
C PRO A 62 -22.22 -6.20 -19.91
N SER A 63 -21.18 -6.99 -20.19
CA SER A 63 -21.31 -8.41 -20.59
C SER A 63 -21.46 -9.41 -19.44
N GLY A 64 -21.70 -8.95 -18.21
CA GLY A 64 -22.20 -9.77 -17.11
C GLY A 64 -21.17 -10.62 -16.37
N GLY A 65 -20.82 -10.18 -15.15
CA GLY A 65 -20.36 -11.06 -14.06
C GLY A 65 -18.85 -11.12 -13.82
N THR A 66 -18.00 -10.88 -14.82
CA THR A 66 -16.54 -11.02 -14.66
C THR A 66 -15.92 -9.77 -14.09
N SER A 67 -15.02 -9.92 -13.11
CA SER A 67 -14.24 -8.81 -12.59
C SER A 67 -13.14 -8.38 -13.57
N ASP A 68 -12.87 -7.08 -13.65
CA ASP A 68 -11.79 -6.57 -14.50
C ASP A 68 -10.43 -6.69 -13.79
N THR A 69 -9.40 -7.11 -14.53
CA THR A 69 -8.00 -6.90 -14.17
C THR A 69 -7.46 -5.74 -14.99
N VAL A 70 -7.06 -4.68 -14.32
CA VAL A 70 -6.65 -3.43 -14.95
C VAL A 70 -5.14 -3.31 -14.97
N TYR A 71 -4.58 -2.95 -16.11
CA TYR A 71 -3.16 -2.68 -16.30
C TYR A 71 -2.95 -1.22 -16.70
N VAL A 72 -2.23 -0.49 -15.87
CA VAL A 72 -1.71 0.85 -16.18
C VAL A 72 -0.21 0.70 -16.44
N ARG A 73 0.22 0.81 -17.70
CA ARG A 73 1.58 0.48 -18.18
C ARG A 73 2.00 1.40 -19.34
N GLY A 74 3.19 1.21 -19.93
CA GLY A 74 3.56 1.90 -21.18
C GLY A 74 3.78 3.42 -21.09
N ASN A 75 4.21 3.94 -19.93
CA ASN A 75 4.33 5.37 -19.61
C ASN A 75 3.00 6.13 -19.57
N TYR A 76 1.89 5.42 -19.36
CA TYR A 76 0.58 6.05 -19.27
C TYR A 76 0.26 6.55 -17.86
N THR A 77 -0.46 7.67 -17.84
CA THR A 77 -1.08 8.22 -16.63
C THR A 77 -2.60 8.09 -16.74
N VAL A 78 -3.21 7.40 -15.78
CA VAL A 78 -4.66 7.31 -15.65
C VAL A 78 -5.09 8.11 -14.43
N THR A 79 -6.10 8.96 -14.59
CA THR A 79 -6.62 9.80 -13.51
C THR A 79 -8.03 9.38 -13.12
N ILE A 80 -8.27 9.28 -11.81
CA ILE A 80 -9.57 9.08 -11.18
C ILE A 80 -9.92 10.37 -10.44
N ASP A 81 -10.82 11.15 -11.02
CA ASP A 81 -11.33 12.43 -10.50
C ASP A 81 -12.84 12.39 -10.18
N SER A 82 -13.46 11.23 -10.40
CA SER A 82 -14.85 10.96 -10.12
C SER A 82 -15.02 9.56 -9.52
N ASN A 83 -16.19 9.28 -8.96
CA ASN A 83 -16.48 7.97 -8.38
C ASN A 83 -16.50 6.88 -9.45
N VAL A 84 -15.55 5.95 -9.36
CA VAL A 84 -15.57 4.66 -10.05
C VAL A 84 -16.33 3.68 -9.17
N THR A 85 -17.65 3.77 -9.21
CA THR A 85 -18.51 2.74 -8.60
C THR A 85 -18.72 1.63 -9.62
N PRO A 86 -18.39 0.36 -9.29
CA PRO A 86 -18.80 -0.78 -10.09
C PRO A 86 -20.30 -0.71 -10.38
N THR A 87 -20.67 -0.49 -11.63
CA THR A 87 -22.09 -0.45 -12.05
C THR A 87 -22.55 -1.82 -12.54
N ALA A 88 -21.61 -2.72 -12.85
CA ALA A 88 -21.86 -4.08 -13.28
C ALA A 88 -21.50 -5.12 -12.19
N PRO A 89 -22.19 -6.28 -12.15
CA PRO A 89 -21.75 -7.44 -11.39
C PRO A 89 -20.34 -7.84 -11.88
N GLY A 90 -19.34 -7.81 -10.99
CA GLY A 90 -17.95 -8.13 -11.31
C GLY A 90 -16.95 -7.07 -10.86
N GLY A 91 -17.24 -5.78 -11.07
CA GLY A 91 -16.39 -4.66 -10.64
C GLY A 91 -14.92 -4.74 -11.06
N VAL A 92 -14.05 -3.97 -10.39
CA VAL A 92 -12.60 -4.01 -10.59
C VAL A 92 -12.03 -4.99 -9.56
N ALA A 93 -11.46 -6.12 -10.00
CA ALA A 93 -10.83 -7.05 -9.07
C ALA A 93 -9.43 -6.60 -8.71
N ILE A 94 -8.56 -6.51 -9.72
CA ILE A 94 -7.13 -6.29 -9.54
C ILE A 94 -6.73 -5.06 -10.33
N VAL A 95 -5.89 -4.22 -9.74
CA VAL A 95 -5.22 -3.12 -10.45
C VAL A 95 -3.72 -3.30 -10.37
N ARG A 96 -3.08 -3.35 -11.55
CA ARG A 96 -1.64 -3.50 -11.75
C ARG A 96 -1.08 -2.25 -12.38
N ILE A 97 -0.05 -1.70 -11.77
CA ILE A 97 0.59 -0.46 -12.21
C ILE A 97 2.07 -0.75 -12.48
N GLY A 98 2.52 -0.46 -13.70
CA GLY A 98 3.93 -0.53 -14.06
C GLY A 98 4.45 -1.90 -14.48
N GLU A 99 3.58 -2.87 -14.79
CA GLU A 99 3.97 -4.19 -15.31
C GLU A 99 4.26 -4.14 -16.82
N ASP A 100 5.35 -3.48 -17.24
CA ASP A 100 5.83 -3.48 -18.63
C ASP A 100 7.26 -4.03 -18.74
N ALA A 101 7.53 -4.78 -19.83
CA ALA A 101 8.80 -5.43 -20.09
C ALA A 101 9.91 -4.46 -20.50
N VAL A 102 9.55 -3.27 -21.00
CA VAL A 102 10.50 -2.34 -21.63
C VAL A 102 10.32 -0.93 -21.07
N ASN A 103 10.96 -0.63 -19.93
CA ASN A 103 11.07 0.73 -19.36
C ASN A 103 9.73 1.50 -19.22
N GLY A 104 8.60 0.80 -19.19
CA GLY A 104 7.29 1.41 -19.14
C GLY A 104 6.89 1.69 -17.70
N ALA A 105 6.79 2.96 -17.34
CA ALA A 105 6.17 3.38 -16.09
C ALA A 105 4.64 3.27 -16.20
N GLY A 106 3.96 2.92 -15.12
CA GLY A 106 2.51 3.12 -14.99
C GLY A 106 2.24 4.14 -13.92
N ILE A 107 1.33 5.08 -14.16
CA ILE A 107 0.92 6.05 -13.15
C ILE A 107 -0.60 6.01 -12.99
N LEU A 108 -1.06 5.72 -11.78
CA LEU A 108 -2.46 5.93 -11.40
C LEU A 108 -2.54 7.12 -10.45
N GLN A 109 -3.40 8.08 -10.77
CA GLN A 109 -3.67 9.24 -9.95
C GLN A 109 -5.11 9.18 -9.43
N ILE A 110 -5.29 9.36 -8.13
CA ILE A 110 -6.60 9.56 -7.51
C ILE A 110 -6.60 10.97 -6.94
N THR A 111 -7.49 11.80 -7.44
CA THR A 111 -7.60 13.20 -7.05
C THR A 111 -8.85 13.44 -6.21
N SER A 112 -9.02 14.68 -5.72
CA SER A 112 -10.25 15.06 -5.02
C SER A 112 -11.49 14.72 -5.84
N GLY A 113 -12.51 14.13 -5.20
CA GLY A 113 -13.74 13.64 -5.85
C GLY A 113 -13.61 12.25 -6.49
N GLY A 114 -12.40 11.74 -6.67
CA GLY A 114 -12.13 10.40 -7.17
C GLY A 114 -12.38 9.32 -6.12
N SER A 115 -12.98 8.21 -6.54
CA SER A 115 -13.10 7.02 -5.68
C SER A 115 -12.87 5.75 -6.49
N LEU A 116 -12.03 4.84 -6.00
CA LEU A 116 -11.80 3.53 -6.58
C LEU A 116 -11.97 2.44 -5.52
N VAL A 117 -12.72 1.40 -5.85
CA VAL A 117 -12.86 0.20 -5.03
C VAL A 117 -12.40 -1.00 -5.85
N THR A 118 -11.42 -1.73 -5.33
CA THR A 118 -11.00 -3.03 -5.88
C THR A 118 -11.51 -4.15 -4.97
N THR A 119 -11.94 -5.28 -5.53
CA THR A 119 -12.39 -6.42 -4.71
C THR A 119 -11.25 -7.35 -4.31
N ASP A 120 -10.10 -7.27 -4.98
CA ASP A 120 -8.91 -8.07 -4.74
C ASP A 120 -7.67 -7.14 -4.68
N ASN A 121 -6.49 -7.66 -4.99
CA ASN A 121 -5.21 -7.02 -4.77
C ASN A 121 -5.01 -5.75 -5.59
N MET A 122 -4.23 -4.84 -5.01
CA MET A 122 -3.59 -3.75 -5.74
C MET A 122 -2.08 -3.97 -5.82
N GLU A 123 -1.55 -3.84 -7.02
CA GLU A 123 -0.18 -4.20 -7.35
C GLU A 123 0.51 -2.99 -7.97
N VAL A 124 1.22 -2.24 -7.13
CA VAL A 124 2.04 -1.10 -7.54
C VAL A 124 3.43 -1.62 -7.80
N MET A 125 3.63 -2.13 -9.02
CA MET A 125 4.81 -2.89 -9.41
C MET A 125 4.98 -4.15 -8.52
N ARG A 126 4.19 -5.20 -8.79
CA ARG A 126 4.41 -6.55 -8.25
C ARG A 126 4.98 -7.43 -9.36
N ARG A 127 6.13 -8.06 -9.15
CA ARG A 127 6.87 -8.74 -10.23
C ARG A 127 6.51 -10.23 -10.39
N GLY A 128 6.14 -10.62 -11.61
CA GLY A 128 6.44 -11.93 -12.22
C GLY A 128 7.68 -11.85 -13.14
N ALA A 129 8.32 -12.97 -13.50
CA ALA A 129 9.64 -13.01 -14.16
C ALA A 129 9.90 -12.02 -15.33
N SER A 130 11.17 -11.60 -15.47
CA SER A 130 11.81 -11.10 -16.73
C SER A 130 11.61 -9.65 -17.19
N LEU A 131 11.14 -8.71 -16.36
CA LEU A 131 11.02 -7.29 -16.74
C LEU A 131 12.14 -6.44 -16.09
N SER A 132 12.85 -5.64 -16.89
CA SER A 132 13.87 -4.69 -16.41
C SER A 132 13.36 -3.26 -16.60
N GLY A 133 13.46 -2.43 -15.55
CA GLY A 133 13.08 -1.01 -15.60
C GLY A 133 11.59 -0.76 -15.44
N ALA A 134 10.84 -1.75 -14.97
CA ALA A 134 9.42 -1.62 -14.66
C ALA A 134 9.20 -0.71 -13.45
N SER A 135 8.31 0.26 -13.57
CA SER A 135 7.99 1.16 -12.45
C SER A 135 6.50 1.45 -12.37
N GLY A 136 5.94 1.33 -11.17
CA GLY A 136 4.55 1.66 -10.89
C GLY A 136 4.47 2.78 -9.88
N THR A 137 3.65 3.79 -10.16
CA THR A 137 3.37 4.87 -9.23
C THR A 137 1.86 4.99 -9.01
N LEU A 138 1.43 4.92 -7.76
CA LEU A 138 0.12 5.38 -7.31
C LEU A 138 0.30 6.74 -6.62
N THR A 139 -0.48 7.73 -7.00
CA THR A 139 -0.52 9.03 -6.32
C THR A 139 -1.94 9.36 -5.90
N MET A 140 -2.13 9.63 -4.61
CA MET A 140 -3.38 10.10 -4.04
C MET A 140 -3.16 11.52 -3.50
N SER A 141 -3.85 12.49 -4.08
CA SER A 141 -3.82 13.90 -3.65
C SER A 141 -5.20 14.37 -3.17
N GLY A 142 -6.04 13.43 -2.79
CA GLY A 142 -7.45 13.54 -2.43
C GLY A 142 -8.20 12.25 -2.81
N GLY A 143 -9.50 12.21 -2.53
CA GLY A 143 -10.34 11.08 -2.93
C GLY A 143 -10.14 9.84 -2.06
N SER A 144 -10.64 8.69 -2.53
CA SER A 144 -10.59 7.43 -1.78
C SER A 144 -10.19 6.22 -2.62
N LEU A 145 -9.42 5.32 -2.02
CA LEU A 145 -9.07 4.01 -2.54
C LEU A 145 -9.37 2.95 -1.49
N SER A 146 -10.22 1.99 -1.84
CA SER A 146 -10.48 0.80 -1.02
C SER A 146 -9.98 -0.44 -1.74
N VAL A 147 -8.97 -1.12 -1.18
CA VAL A 147 -8.41 -2.35 -1.70
C VAL A 147 -8.98 -3.54 -0.93
N GLY A 148 -9.76 -4.39 -1.61
CA GLY A 148 -10.39 -5.56 -1.00
C GLY A 148 -9.41 -6.70 -0.68
N GLY A 149 -8.29 -6.76 -1.39
CA GLY A 149 -7.20 -7.70 -1.15
C GLY A 149 -5.98 -7.06 -0.48
N ALA A 150 -4.82 -7.62 -0.77
CA ALA A 150 -3.52 -7.11 -0.34
C ALA A 150 -3.01 -5.99 -1.27
N MET A 151 -2.16 -5.13 -0.73
CA MET A 151 -1.42 -4.13 -1.49
C MET A 151 0.07 -4.52 -1.56
N TYR A 152 0.58 -4.67 -2.77
CA TYR A 152 1.98 -4.99 -3.02
C TYR A 152 2.66 -3.80 -3.70
N VAL A 153 3.73 -3.29 -3.10
CA VAL A 153 4.45 -2.11 -3.61
C VAL A 153 5.91 -2.48 -3.83
N GLY A 154 6.34 -2.50 -5.10
CA GLY A 154 7.72 -2.86 -5.45
C GLY A 154 8.10 -4.27 -4.99
N TYR A 155 7.13 -5.18 -4.90
CA TYR A 155 7.34 -6.52 -4.35
C TYR A 155 7.84 -7.48 -5.43
N GLY A 156 9.03 -8.04 -5.22
CA GLY A 156 9.61 -9.08 -6.08
C GLY A 156 9.47 -10.47 -5.47
N LEU A 157 8.95 -11.43 -6.24
CA LEU A 157 8.95 -12.85 -5.87
C LEU A 157 10.39 -13.40 -5.82
N ASN A 158 10.65 -14.26 -4.84
CA ASN A 158 11.95 -14.85 -4.44
C ASN A 158 12.75 -15.56 -5.53
N THR A 159 12.17 -15.86 -6.70
CA THR A 159 12.86 -16.52 -7.82
C THR A 159 13.31 -15.56 -8.93
N GLN A 160 13.11 -14.25 -8.76
CA GLN A 160 13.14 -13.32 -9.89
C GLN A 160 14.28 -12.30 -9.83
N SER A 161 15.03 -12.19 -10.93
CA SER A 161 16.19 -11.28 -11.11
C SER A 161 15.85 -9.89 -11.69
N GLY A 162 14.57 -9.61 -12.00
CA GLY A 162 14.17 -8.35 -12.65
C GLY A 162 14.26 -7.10 -11.76
N ASN A 163 14.18 -5.93 -12.38
CA ASN A 163 14.34 -4.61 -11.76
C ASN A 163 12.99 -3.90 -11.72
N GLY A 164 12.54 -3.50 -10.54
CA GLY A 164 11.18 -3.09 -10.27
C GLY A 164 11.01 -2.11 -9.13
N THR A 165 10.45 -0.94 -9.41
CA THR A 165 10.21 0.10 -8.39
C THR A 165 8.73 0.43 -8.27
N GLY A 166 8.17 0.20 -7.10
CA GLY A 166 6.80 0.62 -6.76
C GLY A 166 6.81 1.82 -5.83
N VAL A 167 6.01 2.83 -6.13
CA VAL A 167 5.86 4.03 -5.30
C VAL A 167 4.39 4.31 -5.05
N VAL A 168 4.03 4.50 -3.80
CA VAL A 168 2.71 4.98 -3.37
C VAL A 168 2.90 6.32 -2.69
N ASN A 169 2.29 7.37 -3.22
CA ASN A 169 2.29 8.70 -2.63
C ASN A 169 0.89 9.01 -2.11
N VAL A 170 0.75 9.36 -0.84
CA VAL A 170 -0.53 9.72 -0.21
C VAL A 170 -0.40 11.09 0.44
N GLY A 171 -1.26 12.02 0.06
CA GLY A 171 -1.33 13.35 0.66
C GLY A 171 -2.69 13.99 0.48
N GLY A 172 -2.85 15.22 0.99
CA GLY A 172 -4.15 15.88 1.00
C GLY A 172 -5.20 15.11 1.83
N ALA A 173 -6.48 15.41 1.63
CA ALA A 173 -7.60 14.71 2.26
C ALA A 173 -7.89 13.37 1.56
N SER A 174 -6.89 12.49 1.47
CA SER A 174 -7.00 11.16 0.86
C SER A 174 -7.46 10.12 1.87
N SER A 175 -8.21 9.10 1.43
CA SER A 175 -8.56 7.93 2.23
C SER A 175 -8.06 6.65 1.55
N LEU A 176 -7.04 6.01 2.11
CA LEU A 176 -6.51 4.72 1.66
C LEU A 176 -6.88 3.63 2.65
N ASN A 177 -7.75 2.71 2.25
CA ASN A 177 -8.18 1.58 3.05
C ASN A 177 -7.78 0.26 2.39
N ILE A 178 -7.11 -0.63 3.11
CA ILE A 178 -6.57 -1.90 2.60
C ILE A 178 -7.06 -3.03 3.50
N ALA A 179 -7.87 -3.94 2.95
CA ALA A 179 -8.42 -5.05 3.74
C ALA A 179 -7.36 -6.11 4.05
N GLY A 180 -6.52 -6.44 3.07
CA GLY A 180 -5.45 -7.42 3.17
C GLY A 180 -4.12 -6.85 3.68
N ALA A 181 -3.06 -7.64 3.52
CA ALA A 181 -1.71 -7.24 3.92
C ALA A 181 -1.14 -6.16 3.00
N THR A 182 -0.34 -5.26 3.55
CA THR A 182 0.47 -4.30 2.79
C THR A 182 1.93 -4.70 2.86
N VAL A 183 2.55 -4.91 1.70
CA VAL A 183 3.95 -5.35 1.60
C VAL A 183 4.76 -4.37 0.78
N LEU A 184 5.78 -3.78 1.40
CA LEU A 184 6.69 -2.81 0.79
C LEU A 184 8.05 -3.45 0.52
N GLY A 185 8.44 -3.43 -0.76
CA GLY A 185 9.74 -3.91 -1.24
C GLY A 185 9.90 -5.43 -1.16
N SER A 186 10.96 -5.93 -1.76
CA SER A 186 11.38 -7.33 -1.70
C SER A 186 12.24 -7.59 -0.47
N SER A 187 12.26 -8.85 -0.01
CA SER A 187 13.16 -9.33 1.04
C SER A 187 14.49 -9.87 0.49
N THR A 188 14.58 -10.14 -0.82
CA THR A 188 15.72 -10.86 -1.42
C THR A 188 16.37 -10.12 -2.59
N ALA A 189 15.66 -9.18 -3.22
CA ALA A 189 16.17 -8.47 -4.39
C ALA A 189 16.23 -6.96 -4.12
N ALA A 190 17.44 -6.38 -4.09
CA ALA A 190 17.64 -4.94 -3.91
C ALA A 190 16.88 -4.07 -4.92
N LEU A 191 16.68 -4.65 -6.10
CA LEU A 191 16.03 -4.00 -7.22
C LEU A 191 14.51 -4.25 -7.24
N GLY A 192 13.94 -4.92 -6.24
CA GLY A 192 12.50 -4.89 -5.95
C GLY A 192 12.24 -3.90 -4.82
N SER A 193 12.29 -2.61 -5.12
CA SER A 193 12.19 -1.54 -4.11
C SER A 193 10.77 -1.00 -4.03
N GLY A 194 10.20 -0.95 -2.83
CA GLY A 194 8.86 -0.42 -2.58
C GLY A 194 8.91 0.79 -1.66
N THR A 195 8.19 1.86 -2.00
CA THR A 195 8.13 3.06 -1.18
C THR A 195 6.69 3.50 -0.92
N LEU A 196 6.36 3.73 0.34
CA LEU A 196 5.17 4.46 0.75
C LEU A 196 5.58 5.85 1.24
N SER A 197 5.12 6.89 0.58
CA SER A 197 5.35 8.29 0.94
C SER A 197 4.04 8.92 1.43
N VAL A 198 4.08 9.55 2.59
CA VAL A 198 2.96 10.28 3.19
C VAL A 198 3.34 11.74 3.38
N THR A 199 2.46 12.65 2.94
CA THR A 199 2.65 14.10 3.10
C THR A 199 1.50 14.73 3.86
N GLY A 200 1.83 15.44 4.93
CA GLY A 200 0.91 16.18 5.78
C GLY A 200 0.04 15.30 6.67
N HIS A 201 -0.91 15.93 7.36
CA HIS A 201 -1.72 15.31 8.42
C HIS A 201 -3.16 14.96 8.04
N SER A 202 -3.58 15.22 6.79
CA SER A 202 -5.00 15.17 6.40
C SER A 202 -5.43 13.85 5.77
N ALA A 203 -4.51 12.92 5.51
CA ALA A 203 -4.83 11.63 4.95
C ALA A 203 -5.26 10.63 6.03
N THR A 204 -6.19 9.75 5.69
CA THR A 204 -6.53 8.56 6.46
C THR A 204 -5.92 7.34 5.77
N ILE A 205 -5.03 6.63 6.46
CA ILE A 205 -4.34 5.45 5.92
C ILE A 205 -4.56 4.29 6.89
N THR A 206 -5.33 3.29 6.44
CA THR A 206 -5.73 2.14 7.26
C THR A 206 -5.51 0.83 6.51
N GLY A 207 -4.89 -0.15 7.18
CA GLY A 207 -4.83 -1.53 6.70
C GLY A 207 -5.27 -2.50 7.79
N SER A 208 -6.35 -3.26 7.57
CA SER A 208 -6.89 -4.14 8.63
C SER A 208 -6.03 -5.35 8.96
N SER A 209 -5.12 -5.74 8.06
CA SER A 209 -4.21 -6.87 8.25
C SER A 209 -2.81 -6.38 8.65
N SER A 210 -1.74 -6.84 8.00
CA SER A 210 -0.37 -6.44 8.34
C SER A 210 0.20 -5.33 7.47
N LEU A 211 1.16 -4.58 8.03
CA LEU A 211 2.17 -3.83 7.29
C LEU A 211 3.50 -4.57 7.40
N THR A 212 4.07 -4.96 6.26
CA THR A 212 5.40 -5.56 6.18
C THR A 212 6.31 -4.66 5.35
N VAL A 213 7.38 -4.16 5.97
CA VAL A 213 8.44 -3.41 5.29
C VAL A 213 9.65 -4.31 5.20
N ASN A 214 9.89 -4.85 4.00
CA ASN A 214 11.02 -5.74 3.76
C ASN A 214 12.35 -4.96 3.70
N SER A 215 13.46 -5.69 3.54
CA SER A 215 14.82 -5.11 3.53
C SER A 215 15.05 -4.03 2.46
N PHE A 216 14.25 -4.03 1.38
CA PHE A 216 14.26 -3.01 0.33
C PHE A 216 12.97 -2.17 0.28
N GLY A 217 12.19 -2.22 1.36
CA GLY A 217 11.04 -1.36 1.59
C GLY A 217 11.43 -0.06 2.28
N SER A 218 10.73 1.01 1.94
CA SER A 218 10.93 2.35 2.50
C SER A 218 9.61 3.02 2.87
N ILE A 219 9.61 3.76 3.97
CA ILE A 219 8.54 4.70 4.34
C ILE A 219 9.13 6.11 4.40
N ASN A 220 8.48 7.04 3.72
CA ASN A 220 8.83 8.46 3.72
C ASN A 220 7.68 9.27 4.33
N LEU A 221 7.97 10.08 5.35
CA LEU A 221 7.01 10.90 6.05
C LEU A 221 7.44 12.36 5.95
N ALA A 222 6.64 13.18 5.26
CA ALA A 222 6.85 14.62 5.14
C ALA A 222 5.78 15.35 5.94
N PHE A 223 6.18 15.94 7.07
CA PHE A 223 5.28 16.68 7.94
C PHE A 223 4.87 17.99 7.26
N ASP A 224 3.63 18.41 7.49
CA ASP A 224 3.20 19.80 7.29
C ASP A 224 3.29 20.58 8.62
N SER A 225 2.70 21.77 8.67
CA SER A 225 2.71 22.62 9.87
C SER A 225 2.03 22.01 11.10
N ALA A 226 1.03 21.15 10.90
CA ALA A 226 0.23 20.58 11.98
C ALA A 226 0.60 19.13 12.30
N GLY A 227 1.30 18.42 11.41
CA GLY A 227 1.88 17.13 11.72
C GLY A 227 1.98 16.19 10.53
N ILE A 228 1.69 14.92 10.79
CA ILE A 228 1.72 13.82 9.83
C ILE A 228 0.55 12.89 10.06
N SER A 229 0.04 12.29 8.99
CA SER A 229 -0.95 11.22 9.09
C SER A 229 -0.31 9.94 9.65
N THR A 230 -0.94 9.38 10.68
CA THR A 230 -0.55 8.08 11.23
C THR A 230 -0.90 6.95 10.28
N LEU A 231 0.03 6.01 10.11
CA LEU A 231 -0.17 4.75 9.40
C LEU A 231 -0.84 3.74 10.35
N ASN A 232 -2.11 3.42 10.16
CA ASN A 232 -2.84 2.50 11.04
C ASN A 232 -2.92 1.11 10.43
N PHE A 233 -2.33 0.12 11.07
CA PHE A 233 -2.32 -1.26 10.62
C PHE A 233 -2.65 -2.25 11.75
N GLY A 234 -2.97 -3.49 11.43
CA GLY A 234 -2.97 -4.59 12.39
C GLY A 234 -1.53 -4.93 12.81
N ALA A 235 -0.94 -5.99 12.30
CA ALA A 235 0.44 -6.34 12.68
C ALA A 235 1.50 -5.55 11.88
N VAL A 236 2.57 -5.07 12.53
CA VAL A 236 3.68 -4.37 11.89
C VAL A 236 4.94 -5.24 11.94
N SER A 237 5.60 -5.42 10.79
CA SER A 237 6.87 -6.14 10.68
C SER A 237 7.88 -5.35 9.86
N LEU A 238 9.02 -5.06 10.48
CA LEU A 238 10.10 -4.26 9.93
C LEU A 238 11.35 -5.13 9.79
N ALA A 239 11.73 -5.44 8.55
CA ALA A 239 12.91 -6.25 8.29
C ALA A 239 14.20 -5.44 8.45
N SER A 240 15.31 -6.13 8.76
CA SER A 240 16.64 -5.53 8.70
C SER A 240 16.92 -5.03 7.27
N GLY A 241 17.42 -3.80 7.15
CA GLY A 241 17.63 -3.10 5.88
C GLY A 241 16.50 -2.13 5.48
N SER A 242 15.32 -2.26 6.08
CA SER A 242 14.20 -1.33 5.83
C SER A 242 14.58 0.12 6.18
N THR A 243 13.99 1.06 5.45
CA THR A 243 14.30 2.50 5.55
C THR A 243 13.11 3.31 6.03
N LEU A 244 13.36 4.25 6.94
CA LEU A 244 12.41 5.28 7.36
C LEU A 244 13.05 6.65 7.18
N THR A 245 12.41 7.50 6.38
CA THR A 245 12.80 8.91 6.20
C THR A 245 11.72 9.80 6.75
N ILE A 246 12.11 10.77 7.58
CA ILE A 246 11.24 11.76 8.18
C ILE A 246 11.77 13.16 7.86
N ASN A 247 10.90 13.98 7.30
CA ASN A 247 11.16 15.39 7.03
C ASN A 247 10.16 16.26 7.81
N GLY A 248 10.68 16.96 8.82
CA GLY A 248 9.96 17.88 9.69
C GLY A 248 10.08 19.36 9.30
N SER A 249 10.59 19.69 8.10
CA SER A 249 10.97 21.07 7.73
C SER A 249 9.84 22.10 7.81
N LEU A 250 8.59 21.65 7.69
CA LEU A 250 7.40 22.50 7.81
C LEU A 250 6.73 22.41 9.17
N TYR A 251 7.15 21.49 10.05
CA TYR A 251 6.48 21.22 11.32
C TYR A 251 6.64 22.38 12.31
N SER A 252 5.51 22.81 12.86
CA SER A 252 5.43 23.92 13.83
C SER A 252 4.65 23.58 15.10
N GLY A 253 4.26 22.31 15.26
CA GLY A 253 3.49 21.85 16.41
C GLY A 253 4.30 21.80 17.71
N ALA A 254 3.65 21.48 18.83
CA ALA A 254 4.35 21.30 20.09
C ALA A 254 5.33 20.11 20.04
N GLY A 255 6.34 20.13 20.91
CA GLY A 255 7.14 18.94 21.18
C GLY A 255 6.33 17.87 21.91
N GLY A 256 6.82 16.64 21.90
CA GLY A 256 6.14 15.48 22.48
C GLY A 256 6.33 14.22 21.63
N SER A 257 5.50 13.23 21.90
CA SER A 257 5.49 11.95 21.19
C SER A 257 4.44 11.96 20.08
N VAL A 258 4.88 11.62 18.86
CA VAL A 258 4.03 11.53 17.66
C VAL A 258 4.03 10.08 17.19
N VAL A 259 2.84 9.46 17.13
CA VAL A 259 2.70 8.09 16.62
C VAL A 259 2.73 8.12 15.09
N LEU A 260 3.79 7.56 14.50
CA LEU A 260 3.98 7.49 13.06
C LEU A 260 3.28 6.27 12.47
N ILE A 261 3.44 5.13 13.15
CA ILE A 261 2.81 3.86 12.80
C ILE A 261 2.09 3.36 14.06
N ASN A 262 0.81 3.08 13.90
CA ASN A 262 -0.04 2.48 14.91
C ASN A 262 -0.35 1.04 14.50
N GLY A 263 0.03 0.09 15.34
CA GLY A 263 -0.10 -1.35 15.10
C GLY A 263 -0.72 -2.05 16.30
N SER A 264 -1.27 -3.25 16.11
CA SER A 264 -1.63 -4.17 17.21
C SER A 264 -0.44 -5.00 17.71
N SER A 265 0.63 -5.09 16.92
CA SER A 265 1.90 -5.71 17.29
C SER A 265 3.03 -5.15 16.43
N LEU A 266 4.26 -5.18 16.95
CA LEU A 266 5.44 -4.69 16.25
C LEU A 266 6.59 -5.69 16.38
N THR A 267 7.17 -6.06 15.24
CA THR A 267 8.37 -6.89 15.15
C THR A 267 9.45 -6.18 14.35
N GLY A 268 10.69 -6.24 14.85
CA GLY A 268 11.84 -5.60 14.23
C GLY A 268 11.88 -4.08 14.36
N THR A 269 12.85 -3.45 13.70
CA THR A 269 13.09 -2.01 13.69
C THR A 269 13.55 -1.56 12.30
N PHE A 270 13.38 -0.28 11.99
CA PHE A 270 14.06 0.29 10.83
C PHE A 270 15.56 0.32 11.07
N THR A 271 16.34 -0.06 10.06
CA THR A 271 17.81 -0.06 10.15
C THR A 271 18.39 1.23 9.58
N ASN A 272 17.77 1.76 8.53
CA ASN A 272 18.20 2.98 7.87
C ASN A 272 17.23 4.11 8.23
N ILE A 273 17.62 4.98 9.16
CA ILE A 273 16.76 6.04 9.69
C ILE A 273 17.36 7.39 9.31
N ASN A 274 16.59 8.21 8.59
CA ASN A 274 16.96 9.56 8.21
C ASN A 274 15.93 10.54 8.77
N ILE A 275 16.28 11.31 9.80
CA ILE A 275 15.39 12.32 10.40
C ILE A 275 16.00 13.70 10.17
N SER A 276 15.21 14.61 9.60
CA SER A 276 15.67 15.95 9.24
C SER A 276 14.55 16.98 9.36
N GLY A 277 14.90 18.26 9.29
CA GLY A 277 13.93 19.36 9.16
C GLY A 277 13.27 19.84 10.45
N PHE A 278 13.37 19.12 11.56
CA PHE A 278 12.97 19.66 12.86
C PHE A 278 13.99 20.71 13.30
N GLY A 279 13.64 22.00 13.17
CA GLY A 279 14.53 23.13 13.44
C GLY A 279 14.94 23.26 14.91
N GLY A 280 15.64 24.36 15.27
CA GLY A 280 16.22 24.57 16.60
C GLY A 280 15.24 24.67 17.78
N ALA A 281 13.93 24.60 17.53
CA ALA A 281 12.91 24.50 18.57
C ALA A 281 12.89 23.13 19.28
N TYR A 282 13.45 22.10 18.65
CA TYR A 282 13.50 20.74 19.19
C TYR A 282 14.94 20.29 19.39
N GLY A 283 15.15 19.49 20.45
CA GLY A 283 16.38 18.72 20.62
C GLY A 283 16.48 17.64 19.55
N THR A 284 17.52 16.81 19.64
CA THR A 284 17.72 15.70 18.69
C THR A 284 16.51 14.77 18.68
N PRO A 285 15.77 14.67 17.56
CA PRO A 285 14.64 13.75 17.46
C PRO A 285 15.09 12.30 17.65
N SER A 286 14.24 11.48 18.28
CA SER A 286 14.52 10.06 18.48
C SER A 286 13.30 9.20 18.17
N LEU A 287 13.53 7.92 17.87
CA LEU A 287 12.47 6.94 17.65
C LEU A 287 12.36 5.99 18.85
N THR A 288 11.14 5.70 19.23
CA THR A 288 10.80 4.61 20.15
C THR A 288 10.00 3.55 19.38
N TYR A 289 10.44 2.31 19.50
CA TYR A 289 9.74 1.13 19.02
C TYR A 289 9.00 0.52 20.21
N ASP A 290 7.73 0.88 20.37
CA ASP A 290 6.89 0.40 21.46
C ASP A 290 6.29 -0.96 21.07
N THR A 291 7.05 -2.02 21.31
CA THR A 291 6.64 -3.38 20.97
C THR A 291 5.45 -3.88 21.81
N ALA A 292 5.18 -3.26 22.97
CA ALA A 292 4.04 -3.62 23.81
C ALA A 292 2.73 -3.14 23.20
N ASN A 293 2.74 -1.94 22.60
CA ASN A 293 1.55 -1.35 21.97
C ASN A 293 1.57 -1.42 20.43
N GLY A 294 2.61 -2.00 19.82
CA GLY A 294 2.71 -2.15 18.36
C GLY A 294 3.09 -0.86 17.60
N ASN A 295 3.60 0.17 18.30
CA ASN A 295 3.74 1.52 17.75
C ASN A 295 5.19 1.87 17.38
N VAL A 296 5.33 2.69 16.34
CA VAL A 296 6.56 3.44 16.05
C VAL A 296 6.30 4.91 16.36
N VAL A 297 7.04 5.45 17.33
CA VAL A 297 6.81 6.77 17.90
C VAL A 297 8.03 7.66 17.66
N LEU A 298 7.80 8.86 17.14
CA LEU A 298 8.78 9.94 17.07
C LEU A 298 8.71 10.79 18.33
N ASN A 299 9.82 10.96 19.03
CA ASN A 299 9.91 11.85 20.17
C ASN A 299 10.63 13.13 19.77
N LEU A 300 9.94 14.25 20.01
CA LEU A 300 10.43 15.60 19.78
C LEU A 300 10.57 16.29 21.15
N ALA A 301 11.75 16.20 21.75
CA ALA A 301 12.04 16.94 22.98
C ALA A 301 12.09 18.43 22.67
N THR A 302 11.37 19.26 23.41
CA THR A 302 11.52 20.72 23.29
C THR A 302 12.88 21.13 23.84
N VAL A 303 13.56 22.05 23.15
CA VAL A 303 14.72 22.73 23.75
C VAL A 303 14.16 23.74 24.74
N PRO A 304 14.52 23.68 26.05
CA PRO A 304 14.12 24.72 26.97
C PRO A 304 14.64 26.06 26.45
N GLU A 305 13.76 27.05 26.33
CA GLU A 305 14.21 28.41 26.05
C GLU A 305 15.22 28.80 27.15
N PRO A 306 16.39 29.37 26.79
CA PRO A 306 17.30 29.89 27.80
C PRO A 306 16.53 30.87 28.66
N SER A 307 16.48 30.61 29.97
CA SER A 307 15.68 31.44 30.86
C SER A 307 16.10 32.91 30.72
N VAL A 308 15.13 33.83 30.82
CA VAL A 308 15.40 35.28 30.76
C VAL A 308 16.45 35.68 31.80
N ILE A 309 16.53 34.94 32.91
CA ILE A 309 17.56 35.09 33.95
C ILE A 309 18.94 34.69 33.43
N ALA A 310 19.08 33.55 32.73
CA ALA A 310 20.35 33.14 32.14
C ALA A 310 20.84 34.17 31.10
N LEU A 311 19.93 34.71 30.28
CA LEU A 311 20.25 35.75 29.31
C LEU A 311 20.61 37.09 29.99
N ALA A 312 19.90 37.48 31.05
CA ALA A 312 20.16 38.69 31.81
C ALA A 312 21.48 38.61 32.61
N VAL A 313 21.84 37.44 33.15
CA VAL A 313 23.12 37.23 33.84
C VAL A 313 24.29 37.25 32.85
N ALA A 314 24.14 36.61 31.69
CA ALA A 314 25.17 36.66 30.63
C ALA A 314 25.33 38.07 30.05
N GLY A 315 24.22 38.74 29.71
CA GLY A 315 24.24 40.12 29.22
C GLY A 315 24.75 41.12 30.27
N GLY A 316 24.34 40.95 31.53
CA GLY A 316 24.79 41.75 32.66
C GLY A 316 26.29 41.59 32.94
N ALA A 317 26.82 40.37 32.87
CA ALA A 317 28.26 40.11 33.05
C ALA A 317 29.11 40.77 31.96
N VAL A 318 28.65 40.76 30.70
CA VAL A 318 29.32 41.44 29.59
C VAL A 318 29.30 42.96 29.75
N LEU A 319 28.15 43.53 30.13
CA LEU A 319 28.02 44.96 30.44
C LEU A 319 28.91 45.39 31.61
N LEU A 320 28.95 44.60 32.69
CA LEU A 320 29.81 44.84 33.85
C LEU A 320 31.30 44.72 33.51
N GLY A 321 31.68 43.76 32.66
CA GLY A 321 33.04 43.61 32.14
C GLY A 321 33.46 44.81 31.28
N ALA A 322 32.58 45.28 30.39
CA ALA A 322 32.82 46.46 29.56
C ALA A 322 32.99 47.73 30.40
N LEU A 323 32.19 47.91 31.45
CA LEU A 323 32.30 49.05 32.37
C LEU A 323 33.61 49.03 33.17
N ARG A 324 34.06 47.86 33.66
CA ARG A 324 35.35 47.72 34.35
C ARG A 324 36.56 47.95 33.43
N SER A 325 36.45 47.61 32.14
CA SER A 325 37.54 47.85 31.18
C SER A 325 37.75 49.34 30.86
N ARG A 326 36.68 50.16 30.94
CA ARG A 326 36.76 51.61 30.70
C ARG A 326 37.38 52.37 31.87
N SER A 327 37.24 51.92 33.11
CA SER A 327 37.83 52.61 34.26
C SER A 327 39.35 52.44 34.33
N ARG A 328 39.88 51.30 33.89
CA ARG A 328 41.34 51.01 33.88
C ARG A 328 42.14 51.71 32.77
N ARG A 329 41.49 52.37 31.81
CA ARG A 329 42.17 53.15 30.75
C ARG A 329 42.29 54.64 31.07
N ARG A 330 41.92 55.07 32.28
CA ARG A 330 41.99 56.47 32.73
C ARG A 330 43.01 56.72 33.85
N GLU A 331 43.84 55.73 34.18
CA GLU A 331 45.07 55.88 34.97
C GLU A 331 46.26 55.80 34.02
#